data_AF-A0A943LXL0-F1
#
_entry.id   AF-A0A943LXL0-F1
#
_cell.length_a   1.000
_cell.length_b   1.000
_cell.length_c   1.000
_cell.angle_alpha   90.00
_cell.angle_beta   90.00
_cell.angle_gamma   90.00
#
_symmetry.space_group_name_H-M   'P 1'
#
loop_
_entity.id
_entity.type
_entity.pdbx_description
1 polymer ?
#
loop_
_entity_poly.entity_id
_entity_poly.type
_entity_poly.pdbx_seq_one_letter_code
_entity_poly.pdbx_strand_id
1 'polypeptide(L)'
;MCKYCGRDPRMVARSLNLNDFSADALAEAVLRGEFGNGIYRMEVLGARYDEVQAMVDKKIDGYARRVLRGEFGNGRERKARLGYLYPAVQERVNQLVRMR
;
A
#
# COMPACT_ATOMS: atom_id res chain seq x y z
N MET A 1 18.59 2.27 -0.49
CA MET A 1 18.95 1.42 -1.64
C MET A 1 17.67 0.78 -2.18
N CYS A 2 17.24 1.16 -3.38
CA CYS A 2 16.05 0.59 -4.02
C CYS A 2 16.37 -0.84 -4.49
N LYS A 3 15.78 -1.85 -3.83
CA LYS A 3 16.15 -3.27 -4.00
C LYS A 3 15.83 -3.86 -5.40
N TYR A 4 15.03 -3.14 -6.20
CA TYR A 4 14.48 -3.63 -7.48
C TYR A 4 14.50 -2.60 -8.62
N CYS A 5 15.25 -1.50 -8.49
CA CYS A 5 15.36 -0.52 -9.57
C CYS A 5 15.98 -1.19 -10.82
N GLY A 6 15.17 -1.37 -11.86
CA GLY A 6 15.55 -2.01 -13.14
C GLY A 6 15.03 -3.44 -13.36
N ARG A 7 14.34 -4.07 -12.41
CA ARG A 7 13.64 -5.35 -12.63
C ARG A 7 12.19 -5.08 -12.99
N ASP A 8 11.72 -5.66 -14.10
CA ASP A 8 10.30 -5.70 -14.44
C ASP A 8 9.52 -6.23 -13.21
N PRO A 9 8.54 -5.51 -12.66
CA PRO A 9 7.71 -5.96 -11.54
C PRO A 9 7.11 -7.36 -11.78
N ARG A 10 6.90 -7.73 -13.05
CA ARG A 10 6.46 -9.07 -13.47
C ARG A 10 7.47 -10.14 -13.08
N MET A 11 8.78 -9.89 -13.06
CA MET A 11 9.81 -10.90 -12.76
C MET A 11 9.93 -11.25 -11.27
N VAL A 12 9.53 -10.36 -10.37
CA VAL A 12 9.68 -10.59 -8.92
C VAL A 12 8.53 -11.42 -8.35
N ALA A 13 7.36 -11.33 -8.97
CA ALA A 13 6.16 -12.00 -8.49
C ALA A 13 5.79 -13.28 -9.27
N ARG A 14 6.22 -13.44 -10.53
CA ARG A 14 5.93 -14.67 -11.32
C ARG A 14 6.64 -15.92 -10.83
N SER A 15 7.72 -15.78 -10.07
CA SER A 15 8.50 -16.88 -9.51
C SER A 15 8.05 -17.31 -8.11
N LEU A 16 7.09 -16.59 -7.52
CA LEU A 16 6.53 -16.89 -6.20
C LEU A 16 5.10 -17.41 -6.37
N ASN A 17 4.79 -18.56 -5.78
CA ASN A 17 3.41 -19.01 -5.69
C ASN A 17 2.67 -18.07 -4.72
N LEU A 18 1.85 -17.17 -5.26
CA LEU A 18 1.14 -16.16 -4.46
C LEU A 18 0.23 -16.78 -3.40
N ASN A 19 -0.20 -18.03 -3.57
CA ASN A 19 -1.03 -18.73 -2.60
C ASN A 19 -0.30 -19.06 -1.29
N ASP A 20 1.04 -19.04 -1.30
CA ASP A 20 1.85 -19.29 -0.10
C ASP A 20 1.87 -18.08 0.85
N PHE A 21 1.44 -16.90 0.37
CA PHE A 21 1.41 -15.67 1.12
C PHE A 21 -0.01 -15.31 1.58
N SER A 22 -0.13 -14.77 2.78
CA SER A 22 -1.41 -14.21 3.26
C SER A 22 -1.75 -12.94 2.49
N ALA A 23 -3.04 -12.60 2.40
CA ALA A 23 -3.49 -11.34 1.81
C ALA A 23 -2.91 -10.11 2.54
N ASP A 24 -2.64 -10.24 3.84
CA ASP A 24 -2.00 -9.19 4.63
C ASP A 24 -0.56 -8.95 4.17
N ALA A 25 0.23 -10.01 4.00
CA ALA A 25 1.61 -9.93 3.52
C ALA A 25 1.68 -9.34 2.10
N LEU A 26 0.75 -9.75 1.23
CA LEU A 26 0.62 -9.22 -0.13
C LEU A 26 0.23 -7.73 -0.11
N ALA A 27 -0.72 -7.34 0.74
CA ALA A 27 -1.14 -5.94 0.90
C ALA A 27 0.01 -5.05 1.39
N GLU A 28 0.80 -5.52 2.35
CA GLU A 28 2.00 -4.81 2.83
C GLU A 28 3.05 -4.63 1.72
N ALA A 29 3.29 -5.67 0.94
CA ALA A 29 4.20 -5.59 -0.21
C ALA A 29 3.68 -4.64 -1.30
N VAL A 30 2.35 -4.59 -1.52
CA VAL A 30 1.72 -3.58 -2.38
C VAL A 30 1.97 -2.17 -1.85
N LEU A 31 1.78 -1.94 -0.55
CA LEU A 31 2.01 -0.64 0.09
C LEU A 31 3.47 -0.19 0.02
N ARG A 32 4.42 -1.13 0.04
CA ARG A 32 5.85 -0.86 -0.17
C ARG A 32 6.21 -0.58 -1.64
N GLY A 33 5.26 -0.76 -2.56
CA GLY A 33 5.45 -0.54 -3.99
C GLY A 33 6.11 -1.72 -4.73
N GLU A 34 6.15 -2.90 -4.14
CA GLU A 34 6.83 -4.08 -4.71
C GLU A 34 6.10 -4.65 -5.94
N PHE A 35 4.79 -4.39 -6.06
CA PHE A 35 3.93 -4.86 -7.16
C PHE A 35 3.74 -3.85 -8.30
N GLY A 36 4.43 -2.72 -8.26
CA GLY A 36 4.21 -1.61 -9.20
C GLY A 36 2.82 -0.96 -9.04
N ASN A 37 2.43 -0.19 -10.06
CA ASN A 37 1.21 0.61 -10.07
C ASN A 37 0.23 0.14 -11.16
N GLY A 38 -1.08 0.27 -10.90
CA GLY A 38 -2.13 0.04 -11.90
C GLY A 38 -2.17 -1.39 -12.45
N ILE A 39 -2.11 -1.50 -13.78
CA ILE A 39 -2.26 -2.77 -14.53
C ILE A 39 -1.24 -3.83 -14.08
N TYR A 40 -0.01 -3.45 -13.75
CA TYR A 40 1.01 -4.40 -13.30
C TYR A 40 0.61 -5.15 -12.03
N ARG A 41 -0.05 -4.45 -11.09
CA ARG A 41 -0.55 -5.07 -9.86
C ARG A 41 -1.64 -6.09 -10.16
N MET A 42 -2.53 -5.76 -11.11
CA MET A 42 -3.61 -6.64 -11.55
C MET A 42 -3.08 -7.89 -12.25
N GLU A 43 -2.14 -7.73 -13.19
CA GLU A 43 -1.51 -8.86 -13.89
C GLU A 43 -0.77 -9.80 -12.93
N VAL A 44 -0.13 -9.25 -11.91
CA VAL A 44 0.61 -10.04 -10.93
C VAL A 44 -0.34 -10.76 -9.97
N LEU A 45 -1.27 -10.04 -9.33
CA LEU A 45 -2.13 -10.63 -8.30
C LEU A 45 -3.23 -11.54 -8.89
N GLY A 46 -3.60 -11.34 -10.17
CA GLY A 46 -4.58 -12.14 -10.87
C GLY A 46 -5.89 -12.26 -10.09
N ALA A 47 -6.34 -13.50 -9.84
CA ALA A 47 -7.57 -13.78 -9.09
C ALA A 47 -7.56 -13.27 -7.65
N ARG A 48 -6.39 -12.99 -7.05
CA ARG A 48 -6.28 -12.45 -5.69
C ARG A 48 -6.27 -10.93 -5.62
N TYR A 49 -6.38 -10.25 -6.77
CA TYR A 49 -6.33 -8.79 -6.83
C TYR A 49 -7.36 -8.15 -5.91
N ASP A 50 -8.62 -8.57 -5.98
CA ASP A 50 -9.71 -7.97 -5.19
C ASP A 50 -9.53 -8.17 -3.69
N GLU A 51 -9.14 -9.38 -3.27
CA GLU A 51 -8.85 -9.72 -1.87
C GLU A 51 -7.73 -8.83 -1.31
N VAL A 52 -6.62 -8.73 -2.04
CA VAL A 52 -5.46 -7.96 -1.61
C VAL A 52 -5.74 -6.46 -1.65
N GLN A 53 -6.46 -5.98 -2.67
CA GLN A 53 -6.81 -4.57 -2.80
C GLN A 53 -7.74 -4.13 -1.65
N ALA A 54 -8.73 -4.95 -1.29
CA ALA A 54 -9.58 -4.68 -0.12
C ALA A 54 -8.77 -4.61 1.19
N MET A 55 -7.75 -5.46 1.34
CA MET A 55 -6.85 -5.43 2.50
C MET A 55 -5.97 -4.17 2.52
N VAL A 56 -5.47 -3.73 1.36
CA VAL A 56 -4.73 -2.48 1.21
C VAL A 56 -5.60 -1.29 1.64
N ASP A 57 -6.83 -1.21 1.12
CA ASP A 57 -7.76 -0.11 1.42
C ASP A 57 -8.10 -0.08 2.92
N LYS A 58 -8.34 -1.25 3.54
CA LYS A 58 -8.59 -1.37 4.98
C LYS A 58 -7.41 -0.85 5.82
N LYS A 59 -6.17 -1.18 5.43
CA LYS A 59 -4.96 -0.69 6.14
C LYS A 59 -4.84 0.82 6.01
N ILE A 60 -4.97 1.37 4.79
CA ILE A 60 -4.90 2.82 4.54
C ILE A 60 -5.96 3.55 5.36
N ASP A 61 -7.20 3.04 5.42
CA ASP A 61 -8.27 3.59 6.26
C ASP A 61 -7.92 3.61 7.74
N GLY A 62 -7.32 2.53 8.24
CA GLY A 62 -6.85 2.43 9.63
C GLY A 62 -5.81 3.52 9.94
N TYR A 63 -4.80 3.67 9.09
CA TYR A 63 -3.79 4.72 9.26
C TYR A 63 -4.38 6.12 9.12
N ALA A 64 -5.28 6.36 8.16
CA ALA A 64 -5.91 7.66 7.97
C ALA A 64 -6.71 8.11 9.20
N ARG A 65 -7.49 7.20 9.81
CA ARG A 65 -8.21 7.49 11.06
C ARG A 65 -7.28 7.81 12.22
N ARG A 66 -6.16 7.09 12.35
CA ARG A 66 -5.13 7.36 13.37
C ARG A 66 -4.46 8.72 13.17
N VAL A 67 -4.20 9.11 11.92
CA VAL A 67 -3.70 10.44 11.57
C VAL A 67 -4.71 11.51 11.99
N LEU A 68 -5.99 11.32 11.71
CA LEU A 68 -7.05 12.26 12.12
C LEU A 68 -7.20 12.36 13.65
N ARG A 69 -6.83 11.33 14.41
CA ARG A 69 -6.73 11.37 15.87
C ARG A 69 -5.46 12.05 16.40
N GLY A 70 -4.53 12.43 15.53
CA GLY A 70 -3.28 13.09 15.91
C GLY A 70 -2.13 12.15 16.29
N GLU A 71 -2.27 10.83 16.13
CA GLU A 71 -1.25 9.84 16.54
C GLU A 71 0.09 9.97 15.78
N PHE A 72 0.06 10.61 14.61
CA PHE A 72 1.22 10.78 13.73
C PHE A 72 1.79 12.20 13.76
N GLY A 73 1.29 13.10 14.62
CA GLY A 73 1.70 14.49 14.63
C GLY A 73 1.35 15.24 13.32
N ASN A 74 2.09 16.31 13.06
CA ASN A 74 1.76 17.28 12.01
C ASN A 74 2.92 17.54 11.03
N GLY A 75 2.57 17.90 9.79
CA GLY A 75 3.53 18.31 8.76
C GLY A 75 4.66 17.30 8.52
N ARG A 76 5.90 17.71 8.81
CA ARG A 76 7.11 16.89 8.61
C ARG A 76 7.14 15.65 9.51
N GLU A 77 6.65 15.74 10.74
CA GLU A 77 6.62 14.62 11.68
C GLU A 77 5.75 13.49 11.16
N ARG A 78 4.55 13.84 10.68
CA ARG A 78 3.63 12.89 10.05
C ARG A 78 4.27 12.17 8.87
N LYS A 79 4.93 12.92 8.00
CA LYS A 79 5.64 12.35 6.85
C LYS A 79 6.75 11.40 7.28
N ALA A 80 7.52 11.75 8.31
CA ALA A 80 8.59 10.91 8.83
C ALA A 80 8.04 9.61 9.45
N ARG A 81 6.96 9.68 10.24
CA ARG A 81 6.36 8.50 10.91
C ARG A 81 5.65 7.55 9.94
N LEU A 82 4.97 8.07 8.92
CA LEU A 82 4.28 7.24 7.93
C LEU A 82 5.21 6.67 6.86
N GLY A 83 6.33 7.34 6.57
CA GLY A 83 7.30 6.87 5.59
C GLY A 83 6.67 6.63 4.21
N TYR A 84 6.80 5.41 3.70
CA TYR A 84 6.25 5.02 2.39
C TYR A 84 4.71 5.01 2.35
N LEU A 85 4.04 4.90 3.51
CA LEU A 85 2.58 4.98 3.59
C LEU A 85 2.06 6.40 3.42
N TYR A 86 2.91 7.42 3.59
CA TYR A 86 2.48 8.82 3.62
C TYR A 86 1.63 9.24 2.41
N PRO A 87 2.00 8.95 1.15
CA PRO A 87 1.22 9.41 0.00
C PRO A 87 -0.21 8.86 0.01
N ALA A 88 -0.36 7.54 0.17
CA ALA A 88 -1.65 6.86 0.17
C ALA A 88 -2.51 7.25 1.38
N VAL A 89 -1.91 7.31 2.57
CA VAL A 89 -2.62 7.71 3.80
C VAL A 89 -3.04 9.18 3.75
N GLN A 90 -2.18 10.08 3.28
CA GLN A 90 -2.51 11.50 3.20
C GLN A 90 -3.62 11.78 2.18
N GLU A 91 -3.63 11.09 1.05
CA GLU A 91 -4.74 11.16 0.09
C GLU A 91 -6.05 10.72 0.74
N ARG A 92 -6.03 9.58 1.45
CA ARG A 92 -7.22 9.08 2.14
C ARG A 92 -7.70 10.02 3.23
N VAL A 93 -6.78 10.61 4.01
CA VAL A 93 -7.11 11.65 5.00
C VAL A 93 -7.81 12.83 4.31
N ASN A 94 -7.30 13.30 3.17
CA ASN A 94 -7.92 14.40 2.42
C ASN A 94 -9.35 14.04 1.97
N GLN A 95 -9.58 12.80 1.52
CA GLN A 95 -10.93 12.33 1.17
C GLN A 95 -11.86 12.36 2.38
N LEU A 96 -11.43 11.79 3.52
CA LEU A 96 -12.23 11.73 4.75
C LEU A 96 -12.56 13.13 5.31
N VAL A 97 -11.63 14.08 5.18
CA VAL A 97 -11.85 15.47 5.61
C VAL A 97 -12.83 16.19 4.69
N ARG A 98 -12.80 15.92 3.38
CA ARG A 98 -13.72 16.54 2.40
C ARG A 98 -15.14 15.99 2.45
N MET A 99 -15.32 14.79 3.00
CA MET A 99 -16.63 14.12 3.17
C MET A 99 -17.28 14.41 4.53
N ARG A 100 -16.57 15.07 5.44
CA ARG A 100 -17.10 15.56 6.71
C ARG A 100 -17.73 16.93 6.54
#